data_AF-A0A6S7EDQ9-F1
#
_entry.id   AF-A0A6S7EDQ9-F1
#
_cell.length_a   1.000
_cell.length_b   1.000
_cell.length_c   1.000
_cell.angle_alpha   90.00
_cell.angle_beta   90.00
_cell.angle_gamma   90.00
#
_symmetry.space_group_name_H-M   'P 1'
#
loop_
_entity.id
_entity.type
_entity.pdbx_description
1 polymer ?
#
loop_
_entity_poly.entity_id
_entity_poly.type
_entity_poly.pdbx_seq_one_letter_code
_entity_poly.pdbx_strand_id
1 'polypeptide(L)'
;MKMEDQTIAIPSRVRGFRSNPRATLARFIKSIWGPFVALVAVGVLWSYLANEIPHPTEQTVEHFGVYGDSFGRVTSLFTALGFGGLVITLLLQQRQIRAQEEDARQNRQNDEKRRYEEVLFRLLDIYRQTLSEVRVGETTGRAVLKNALSRVDAALIEEGVNGLSRGIASRRDSGSLTTEDRRCIDYLHFRNFKIVATEIHPQTRLIDTFEVLLEQMLRGAPDHLLIDAYKELVFAQITFLECRYVFLVALSHPSRTRLRDLLARTGFFDRLSRSQLHQLHRDMYEEYWGQALVQRAAPASIPMSSGRIKRALRAHKAAGGVPTTTYTPLGVRNSQGSMREAKDRTR
;
A
#
# COMPACT_ATOMS: atom_id res chain seq x y z
N MET A 1 5.79 -42.43 -17.45
CA MET A 1 4.93 -41.24 -17.37
C MET A 1 5.41 -40.41 -16.18
N LYS A 2 5.93 -39.21 -16.48
CA LYS A 2 6.35 -38.08 -15.62
C LYS A 2 6.37 -38.29 -14.10
N MET A 3 7.57 -38.22 -13.52
CA MET A 3 7.78 -37.58 -12.22
C MET A 3 8.28 -36.17 -12.48
N GLU A 4 7.50 -35.19 -12.04
CA GLU A 4 7.72 -33.76 -12.21
C GLU A 4 8.17 -33.24 -10.84
N ASP A 5 9.43 -32.82 -10.79
CA ASP A 5 10.09 -32.27 -9.61
C ASP A 5 9.63 -30.81 -9.41
N GLN A 6 9.04 -30.53 -8.25
CA GLN A 6 8.59 -29.20 -7.85
C GLN A 6 9.69 -28.52 -7.03
N THR A 7 10.51 -27.70 -7.70
CA THR A 7 11.36 -26.72 -7.01
C THR A 7 10.67 -25.36 -6.91
N ILE A 8 10.53 -24.96 -5.64
CA ILE A 8 10.02 -23.71 -5.10
C ILE A 8 10.76 -22.50 -5.68
N ALA A 9 10.01 -21.56 -6.25
CA ALA A 9 10.54 -20.27 -6.70
C ALA A 9 10.63 -19.28 -5.53
N ILE A 10 11.86 -18.93 -5.13
CA ILE A 10 12.18 -17.79 -4.25
C ILE A 10 12.60 -16.63 -5.16
N PRO A 11 11.99 -15.44 -5.11
CA PRO A 11 12.46 -14.29 -5.88
C PRO A 11 13.69 -13.68 -5.21
N SER A 12 14.88 -14.04 -5.68
CA SER A 12 16.13 -13.36 -5.35
C SER A 12 16.16 -11.97 -6.00
N ARG A 13 15.69 -10.94 -5.29
CA ARG A 13 15.86 -9.54 -5.70
C ARG A 13 17.04 -8.90 -4.97
N VAL A 14 18.24 -9.36 -5.31
CA VAL A 14 19.47 -8.57 -5.15
C VAL A 14 20.00 -8.34 -6.56
N ARG A 15 19.46 -7.32 -7.24
CA ARG A 15 19.99 -6.90 -8.53
C ARG A 15 21.20 -6.02 -8.23
N GLY A 16 22.36 -6.68 -8.24
CA GLY A 16 23.64 -6.09 -7.98
C GLY A 16 23.94 -4.89 -8.88
N PHE A 17 24.58 -3.93 -8.24
CA PHE A 17 25.39 -2.86 -8.83
C PHE A 17 26.45 -3.49 -9.75
N ARG A 18 26.09 -3.80 -10.99
CA ARG A 18 27.03 -4.28 -12.01
C ARG A 18 27.63 -3.06 -12.69
N SER A 19 28.50 -2.35 -11.99
CA SER A 19 29.39 -1.37 -12.62
C SER A 19 30.27 -2.12 -13.61
N ASN A 20 30.07 -1.88 -14.89
CA ASN A 20 30.75 -2.60 -15.96
C ASN A 20 32.22 -2.13 -16.00
N PRO A 21 33.21 -2.93 -15.56
CA PRO A 21 34.59 -2.45 -15.33
C PRO A 21 35.28 -2.03 -16.63
N ARG A 22 34.83 -2.54 -17.77
CA ARG A 22 35.32 -2.14 -19.11
C ARG A 22 34.86 -0.73 -19.50
N ALA A 23 33.68 -0.29 -19.04
CA ALA A 23 33.15 1.03 -19.35
C ALA A 23 33.77 2.12 -18.47
N THR A 24 34.14 1.80 -17.23
CA THR A 24 34.89 2.70 -16.35
C THR A 24 36.36 2.80 -16.78
N LEU A 25 36.99 1.70 -17.19
CA LEU A 25 38.36 1.69 -17.70
C LEU A 25 38.51 2.46 -19.03
N ALA A 26 37.55 2.30 -19.97
CA ALA A 26 37.56 3.06 -21.22
C ALA A 26 37.35 4.57 -21.02
N ARG A 27 36.57 4.98 -20.00
CA ARG A 27 36.44 6.40 -19.61
C ARG A 27 37.72 6.91 -18.96
N PHE A 28 38.38 6.11 -18.11
CA PHE A 28 39.67 6.45 -17.50
C PHE A 28 40.78 6.61 -18.54
N ILE A 29 40.89 5.69 -19.50
CA ILE A 29 41.89 5.75 -20.58
C ILE A 29 41.65 6.98 -21.47
N LYS A 30 40.40 7.27 -21.86
CA LYS A 30 40.08 8.51 -22.61
C LYS A 30 40.34 9.78 -21.79
N SER A 31 40.15 9.73 -20.47
CA SER A 31 40.38 10.87 -19.56
C SER A 31 41.87 11.17 -19.33
N ILE A 32 42.73 10.14 -19.34
CA ILE A 32 44.18 10.29 -19.09
C ILE A 32 44.94 10.65 -20.38
N TRP A 33 44.56 10.07 -21.52
CA TRP A 33 45.28 10.28 -22.78
C TRP A 33 44.86 11.56 -23.52
N GLY A 34 43.65 12.08 -23.27
CA GLY A 34 43.18 13.35 -23.83
C GLY A 34 44.12 14.54 -23.61
N PRO A 35 44.54 14.85 -22.36
CA PRO A 35 45.45 15.96 -22.11
C PRO A 35 46.85 15.73 -22.69
N PHE A 36 47.35 14.49 -22.69
CA PHE A 36 48.66 14.16 -23.29
C PHE A 36 48.66 14.38 -24.82
N VAL A 37 47.61 13.91 -25.51
CA VAL A 37 47.45 14.12 -26.95
C VAL A 37 47.27 15.60 -27.29
N ALA A 38 46.52 16.36 -26.48
CA ALA A 38 46.38 17.79 -26.65
C ALA A 38 47.72 18.53 -26.47
N LEU A 39 48.54 18.12 -25.48
CA LEU A 39 49.85 18.72 -25.21
C LEU A 39 50.85 18.42 -26.34
N VAL A 40 50.84 17.19 -26.85
CA VAL A 40 51.64 16.81 -28.02
C VAL A 40 51.18 17.58 -29.27
N ALA A 41 49.88 17.71 -29.51
CA ALA A 41 49.35 18.48 -30.63
C ALA A 41 49.75 19.97 -30.56
N VAL A 42 49.71 20.57 -29.37
CA VAL A 42 50.21 21.95 -29.14
C VAL A 42 51.72 22.04 -29.39
N GLY A 43 52.50 21.04 -28.97
CA GLY A 43 53.95 20.98 -29.22
C GLY A 43 54.31 20.85 -30.70
N VAL A 44 53.58 20.02 -31.46
CA VAL A 44 53.76 19.89 -32.91
C VAL A 44 53.35 21.19 -33.62
N LEU A 45 52.23 21.78 -33.23
CA LEU A 45 51.76 23.05 -33.77
C LEU A 45 52.75 24.18 -33.49
N TRP A 46 53.32 24.23 -32.28
CA TRP A 46 54.39 25.16 -31.92
C TRP A 46 55.65 24.94 -32.76
N SER A 47 56.08 23.69 -32.97
CA SER A 47 57.23 23.37 -33.82
C SER A 47 57.01 23.78 -35.28
N TYR A 48 55.79 23.62 -35.80
CA TYR A 48 55.42 24.04 -37.15
C TYR A 48 55.42 25.57 -37.27
N LEU A 49 54.78 26.28 -36.33
CA LEU A 49 54.78 27.75 -36.33
C LEU A 49 56.18 28.33 -36.12
N ALA A 50 57.01 27.76 -35.24
CA ALA A 50 58.37 28.23 -34.97
C ALA A 50 59.29 28.11 -36.20
N ASN A 51 59.09 27.10 -37.04
CA ASN A 51 59.84 26.92 -38.28
C ASN A 51 59.44 27.90 -39.39
N GLU A 52 58.24 28.50 -39.32
CA GLU A 52 57.76 29.53 -40.26
C GLU A 52 58.07 30.97 -39.81
N ILE A 53 58.65 31.18 -38.63
CA ILE A 53 59.04 32.51 -38.17
C ILE A 53 60.32 32.93 -38.92
N PRO A 54 60.29 33.98 -39.76
CA PRO A 54 61.48 34.44 -40.45
C PRO A 54 62.48 34.98 -39.43
N HIS A 55 63.67 34.38 -39.37
CA HIS A 55 64.78 34.90 -38.59
C HIS A 55 65.38 36.11 -39.35
N PRO A 56 65.33 37.33 -38.79
CA PRO A 56 65.86 38.49 -39.48
C PRO A 56 67.39 38.41 -39.53
N THR A 57 67.93 38.09 -40.70
CA THR A 57 69.38 38.10 -40.96
C THR A 57 69.91 39.51 -41.24
N GLU A 58 69.02 40.47 -41.52
CA GLU A 58 69.33 41.90 -41.75
C GLU A 58 68.42 42.82 -40.91
N GLN A 59 69.00 43.90 -40.37
CA GLN A 59 68.34 44.82 -39.42
C GLN A 59 67.53 45.93 -40.12
N THR A 60 66.56 45.55 -40.97
CA THR A 60 65.66 46.49 -41.67
C THR A 60 64.28 46.51 -41.02
N VAL A 61 63.66 47.70 -40.94
CA VAL A 61 62.39 47.95 -40.21
C VAL A 61 61.23 47.07 -40.73
N GLU A 62 61.20 46.76 -42.02
CA GLU A 62 60.19 45.87 -42.62
C GLU A 62 60.26 44.42 -42.11
N HIS A 63 61.48 43.87 -41.93
CA HIS A 63 61.66 42.50 -41.43
C HIS A 63 61.24 42.35 -39.96
N PHE A 64 61.44 43.39 -39.15
CA PHE A 64 60.91 43.45 -37.78
C PHE A 64 59.38 43.55 -37.75
N GLY A 65 58.75 44.21 -38.73
CA GLY A 65 57.30 44.25 -38.90
C GLY A 65 56.68 42.88 -39.19
N VAL A 66 57.25 42.12 -40.12
CA VAL A 66 56.80 40.75 -40.47
C VAL A 66 57.03 39.75 -39.34
N TYR A 67 58.13 39.91 -38.60
CA TYR A 67 58.40 39.15 -37.39
C TYR A 67 57.34 39.44 -36.30
N GLY A 68 56.97 40.72 -36.12
CA GLY A 68 55.88 41.13 -35.23
C GLY A 68 54.50 40.56 -35.59
N ASP A 69 54.15 40.54 -36.89
CA ASP A 69 52.87 39.99 -37.38
C ASP A 69 52.70 38.48 -37.09
N SER A 70 53.81 37.74 -37.06
CA SER A 70 53.82 36.31 -36.71
C SER A 70 53.44 36.04 -35.25
N PHE A 71 53.72 36.97 -34.32
CA PHE A 71 53.24 36.87 -32.93
C PHE A 71 51.73 37.12 -32.81
N GLY A 72 51.13 37.86 -33.73
CA GLY A 72 49.67 38.05 -33.81
C GLY A 72 48.94 36.73 -34.09
N ARG A 73 49.48 35.90 -34.99
CA ARG A 73 48.97 34.55 -35.30
C ARG A 73 49.04 33.61 -34.09
N VAL A 74 50.18 33.63 -33.37
CA VAL A 74 50.37 32.85 -32.13
C VAL A 74 49.41 33.31 -31.03
N THR A 75 49.26 34.62 -30.82
CA THR A 75 48.39 35.19 -29.79
C THR A 75 46.92 34.90 -30.06
N SER A 76 46.49 34.95 -31.32
CA SER A 76 45.13 34.61 -31.74
C SER A 76 44.82 33.13 -31.50
N LEU A 77 45.78 32.24 -31.78
CA LEU A 77 45.68 30.82 -31.51
C LEU A 77 45.53 30.52 -30.01
N PHE A 78 46.36 31.12 -29.15
CA PHE A 78 46.22 30.97 -27.69
C PHE A 78 44.90 31.53 -27.16
N THR A 79 44.44 32.65 -27.70
CA THR A 79 43.14 33.24 -27.33
C THR A 79 41.99 32.31 -27.72
N ALA A 80 42.04 31.73 -28.93
CA ALA A 80 41.04 30.77 -29.40
C ALA A 80 41.06 29.47 -28.59
N LEU A 81 42.23 28.93 -28.25
CA LEU A 81 42.35 27.75 -27.37
C LEU A 81 41.87 28.05 -25.95
N GLY A 82 42.23 29.21 -25.39
CA GLY A 82 41.78 29.63 -24.06
C GLY A 82 40.25 29.77 -24.00
N PHE A 83 39.66 30.41 -25.01
CA PHE A 83 38.21 30.51 -25.14
C PHE A 83 37.54 29.14 -25.35
N GLY A 84 38.12 28.27 -26.19
CA GLY A 84 37.63 26.91 -26.40
C GLY A 84 37.67 26.06 -25.12
N GLY A 85 38.75 26.19 -24.33
CA GLY A 85 38.86 25.60 -23.00
C GLY A 85 37.75 26.09 -22.06
N LEU A 86 37.47 27.41 -22.05
CA LEU A 86 36.40 28.00 -21.27
C LEU A 86 35.02 27.42 -21.66
N VAL A 87 34.71 27.35 -22.96
CA VAL A 87 33.46 26.75 -23.45
C VAL A 87 33.32 25.29 -23.01
N ILE A 88 34.38 24.49 -23.12
CA ILE A 88 34.38 23.09 -22.67
C ILE A 88 34.12 23.01 -21.16
N THR A 89 34.78 23.85 -20.36
CA THR A 89 34.56 23.88 -18.90
C THR A 89 33.12 24.26 -18.55
N LEU A 90 32.51 25.21 -19.25
CA LEU A 90 31.12 25.62 -19.03
C LEU A 90 30.16 24.48 -19.35
N LEU A 91 30.37 23.76 -20.46
CA LEU A 91 29.57 22.58 -20.81
C LEU A 91 29.70 21.45 -19.77
N LEU A 92 30.91 21.24 -19.24
CA LEU A 92 31.15 20.24 -18.20
C LEU A 92 30.46 20.63 -16.88
N GLN A 93 30.60 21.90 -16.47
CA GLN A 93 29.93 22.45 -15.29
C GLN A 93 28.41 22.33 -15.42
N GLN A 94 27.84 22.64 -16.59
CA GLN A 94 26.40 22.50 -16.83
C GLN A 94 25.93 21.05 -16.66
N ARG A 95 26.72 20.07 -17.15
CA ARG A 95 26.41 18.64 -16.94
C ARG A 95 26.49 18.25 -15.47
N GLN A 96 27.49 18.75 -14.75
CA GLN A 96 27.65 18.47 -13.32
C GLN A 96 26.51 19.05 -12.49
N ILE A 97 26.07 20.28 -12.78
CA ILE A 97 24.92 20.91 -12.10
C ILE A 97 23.66 20.09 -12.33
N ARG A 98 23.40 19.67 -13.57
CA ARG A 98 22.23 18.83 -13.88
C ARG A 98 22.25 17.50 -13.12
N ALA A 99 23.40 16.82 -13.08
CA ALA A 99 23.55 15.58 -12.32
C ALA A 99 23.35 15.81 -10.81
N GLN A 100 23.91 16.88 -10.27
CA GLN A 100 23.71 17.25 -8.86
C GLN A 100 22.25 17.60 -8.53
N GLU A 101 21.54 18.27 -9.44
CA GLU A 101 20.11 18.54 -9.28
C GLU A 101 19.28 17.26 -9.29
N GLU A 102 19.60 16.30 -10.18
CA GLU A 102 18.95 14.99 -10.24
C GLU A 102 19.19 14.20 -8.94
N ASP A 103 20.44 14.12 -8.48
CA ASP A 103 20.80 13.45 -7.23
C ASP A 103 20.11 14.11 -6.02
N ALA A 104 20.07 15.44 -5.97
CA ALA A 104 19.39 16.18 -4.92
C ALA A 104 17.88 15.92 -4.91
N ARG A 105 17.24 15.85 -6.09
CA ARG A 105 15.81 15.50 -6.22
C ARG A 105 15.55 14.08 -5.73
N GLN A 106 16.38 13.11 -6.14
CA GLN A 106 16.23 11.72 -5.72
C GLN A 106 16.42 11.57 -4.20
N ASN A 107 17.40 12.27 -3.62
CA ASN A 107 17.61 12.26 -2.18
C ASN A 107 16.42 12.84 -1.43
N ARG A 108 15.86 13.97 -1.86
CA ARG A 108 14.64 14.54 -1.26
C ARG A 108 13.47 13.58 -1.31
N GLN A 109 13.21 12.95 -2.45
CA GLN A 109 12.13 11.97 -2.60
C GLN A 109 12.30 10.75 -1.68
N ASN A 110 13.54 10.27 -1.53
CA ASN A 110 13.87 9.16 -0.63
C ASN A 110 13.70 9.56 0.86
N ASP A 111 14.11 10.77 1.23
CA ASP A 111 14.00 11.28 2.59
C ASP A 111 12.54 11.52 2.98
N GLU A 112 11.74 12.09 2.08
CA GLU A 112 10.28 12.24 2.26
C GLU A 112 9.60 10.88 2.44
N LYS A 113 9.96 9.90 1.61
CA LYS A 113 9.45 8.53 1.74
C LYS A 113 9.82 7.93 3.10
N ARG A 114 11.09 8.00 3.51
CA ARG A 114 11.55 7.46 4.81
C ARG A 114 10.84 8.10 5.98
N ARG A 115 10.70 9.44 5.96
CA ARG A 115 9.98 10.18 7.00
C ARG A 115 8.51 9.76 7.08
N TYR A 116 7.87 9.60 5.93
CA TYR A 116 6.49 9.11 5.87
C TYR A 116 6.37 7.70 6.46
N GLU A 117 7.22 6.77 6.02
CA GLU A 117 7.27 5.39 6.53
C GLU A 117 7.46 5.37 8.05
N GLU A 118 8.41 6.14 8.57
CA GLU A 118 8.69 6.25 10.00
C GLU A 118 7.46 6.74 10.79
N VAL A 119 6.82 7.82 10.35
CA VAL A 119 5.61 8.36 11.01
C VAL A 119 4.47 7.35 10.93
N LEU A 120 4.25 6.73 9.78
CA LEU A 120 3.18 5.74 9.59
C LEU A 120 3.36 4.53 10.50
N PHE A 121 4.57 3.95 10.54
CA PHE A 121 4.85 2.80 11.41
C PHE A 121 4.78 3.17 12.88
N ARG A 122 5.25 4.36 13.27
CA ARG A 122 5.11 4.84 14.64
C ARG A 122 3.64 4.99 15.05
N LEU A 123 2.78 5.54 14.17
CA LEU A 123 1.34 5.63 14.44
C LEU A 123 0.68 4.25 14.52
N LEU A 124 1.10 3.31 13.67
CA LEU A 124 0.63 1.93 13.71
C LEU A 124 1.01 1.23 15.02
N ASP A 125 2.22 1.47 15.53
CA ASP A 125 2.65 0.95 16.83
C ASP A 125 1.89 1.58 17.99
N ILE A 126 1.66 2.91 17.96
CA ILE A 126 0.82 3.61 18.95
C ILE A 126 -0.61 3.05 18.92
N TYR A 127 -1.16 2.75 17.75
CA TYR A 127 -2.46 2.10 17.60
C TYR A 127 -2.47 0.71 18.27
N ARG A 128 -1.47 -0.13 17.98
CA ARG A 128 -1.36 -1.48 18.58
C ARG A 128 -1.20 -1.42 20.09
N GLN A 129 -0.41 -0.49 20.60
CA GLN A 129 -0.21 -0.27 22.02
C GLN A 129 -1.53 0.17 22.67
N THR A 130 -2.19 1.19 22.11
CA THR A 130 -3.48 1.67 22.61
C THR A 130 -4.51 0.56 22.62
N LEU A 131 -4.56 -0.27 21.57
CA LEU A 131 -5.43 -1.44 21.51
C LEU A 131 -5.14 -2.40 22.65
N SER A 132 -3.86 -2.72 22.92
CA SER A 132 -3.48 -3.63 24.01
C SER A 132 -3.79 -3.10 25.41
N GLU A 133 -3.79 -1.78 25.58
CA GLU A 133 -4.10 -1.08 26.84
C GLU A 133 -5.61 -0.97 27.10
N VAL A 134 -6.48 -1.18 26.10
CA VAL A 134 -7.94 -1.17 26.31
C VAL A 134 -8.30 -2.19 27.38
N ARG A 135 -8.94 -1.76 28.47
CA ARG A 135 -9.32 -2.60 29.60
C ARG A 135 -10.77 -2.38 30.00
N VAL A 136 -11.50 -3.47 30.22
CA VAL A 136 -12.84 -3.48 30.83
C VAL A 136 -12.87 -4.63 31.84
N GLY A 137 -12.99 -4.29 33.13
CA GLY A 137 -12.86 -5.26 34.22
C GLY A 137 -11.48 -5.92 34.19
N GLU A 138 -11.43 -7.25 34.18
CA GLU A 138 -10.20 -8.04 34.06
C GLU A 138 -9.76 -8.33 32.62
N THR A 139 -10.59 -7.99 31.65
CA THR A 139 -10.30 -8.27 30.23
C THR A 139 -9.55 -7.12 29.60
N THR A 140 -8.53 -7.44 28.80
CA THR A 140 -7.69 -6.45 28.12
C THR A 140 -7.55 -6.72 26.63
N GLY A 141 -7.19 -5.69 25.89
CA GLY A 141 -6.86 -5.80 24.48
C GLY A 141 -8.02 -6.23 23.60
N ARG A 142 -7.72 -7.11 22.65
CA ARG A 142 -8.69 -7.69 21.70
C ARG A 142 -9.80 -8.50 22.38
N ALA A 143 -9.56 -9.01 23.59
CA ALA A 143 -10.59 -9.74 24.32
C ALA A 143 -11.76 -8.82 24.69
N VAL A 144 -11.49 -7.55 25.03
CA VAL A 144 -12.53 -6.55 25.31
C VAL A 144 -13.43 -6.35 24.08
N LEU A 145 -12.82 -6.14 22.91
CA LEU A 145 -13.54 -5.93 21.65
C LEU A 145 -14.38 -7.17 21.31
N LYS A 146 -13.79 -8.37 21.43
CA LYS A 146 -14.50 -9.63 21.20
C LYS A 146 -15.71 -9.76 22.14
N ASN A 147 -15.55 -9.48 23.42
CA ASN A 147 -16.62 -9.58 24.40
C ASN A 147 -17.74 -8.57 24.13
N ALA A 148 -17.40 -7.33 23.77
CA ALA A 148 -18.40 -6.33 23.36
C ALA A 148 -19.20 -6.78 22.13
N LEU A 149 -18.51 -7.29 21.11
CA LEU A 149 -19.17 -7.85 19.92
C LEU A 149 -20.06 -9.06 20.26
N SER A 150 -19.61 -9.95 21.14
CA SER A 150 -20.40 -11.10 21.58
C SER A 150 -21.64 -10.70 22.37
N ARG A 151 -21.59 -9.63 23.19
CA ARG A 151 -22.78 -9.10 23.88
C ARG A 151 -23.77 -8.49 22.91
N VAL A 152 -23.29 -7.75 21.90
CA VAL A 152 -24.15 -7.26 20.82
C VAL A 152 -24.83 -8.44 20.11
N ASP A 153 -24.07 -9.45 19.71
CA ASP A 153 -24.64 -10.63 19.04
C ASP A 153 -25.68 -11.35 19.90
N ALA A 154 -25.40 -11.54 21.19
CA ALA A 154 -26.33 -12.15 22.12
C ALA A 154 -27.62 -11.33 22.27
N ALA A 155 -27.52 -10.02 22.48
CA ALA A 155 -28.66 -9.13 22.63
C ALA A 155 -29.52 -9.06 21.35
N LEU A 156 -28.89 -9.04 20.17
CA LEU A 156 -29.60 -9.06 18.89
C LEU A 156 -30.38 -10.36 18.68
N ILE A 157 -29.82 -11.50 19.10
CA ILE A 157 -30.48 -12.81 19.03
C ILE A 157 -31.62 -12.90 20.05
N GLU A 158 -31.39 -12.46 21.28
CA GLU A 158 -32.36 -12.50 22.38
C GLU A 158 -33.60 -11.64 22.05
N GLU A 159 -33.39 -10.44 21.51
CA GLU A 159 -34.49 -9.57 21.09
C GLU A 159 -35.10 -9.94 19.73
N GLY A 160 -34.51 -10.91 19.01
CA GLY A 160 -34.99 -11.34 17.69
C GLY A 160 -34.87 -10.25 16.61
N VAL A 161 -33.94 -9.31 16.76
CA VAL A 161 -33.73 -8.17 15.84
C VAL A 161 -32.48 -8.32 14.98
N ASN A 162 -31.97 -9.55 14.86
CA ASN A 162 -30.76 -9.89 14.11
C ASN A 162 -30.97 -9.93 12.58
N GLY A 163 -32.21 -9.92 12.09
CA GLY A 163 -32.49 -9.93 10.66
C GLY A 163 -33.95 -9.68 10.32
N LEU A 164 -34.20 -9.50 9.02
CA LEU A 164 -35.56 -9.32 8.51
C LEU A 164 -36.28 -10.67 8.42
N SER A 165 -37.58 -10.65 8.71
CA SER A 165 -38.47 -11.78 8.40
C SER A 165 -38.46 -12.07 6.90
N ARG A 166 -38.52 -13.36 6.51
CA ARG A 166 -38.46 -13.78 5.09
C ARG A 166 -39.50 -13.07 4.22
N GLY A 167 -40.69 -12.80 4.75
CA GLY A 167 -41.76 -12.12 4.02
C GLY A 167 -41.40 -10.66 3.72
N ILE A 168 -40.84 -9.94 4.70
CA ILE A 168 -40.42 -8.54 4.54
C ILE A 168 -39.22 -8.45 3.60
N ALA A 169 -38.23 -9.35 3.77
CA ALA A 169 -37.06 -9.42 2.90
C ALA A 169 -37.46 -9.64 1.43
N SER A 170 -38.35 -10.61 1.16
CA SER A 170 -38.86 -10.88 -0.19
C SER A 170 -39.57 -9.67 -0.79
N ARG A 171 -40.40 -8.95 -0.01
CA ARG A 171 -41.11 -7.76 -0.48
C ARG A 171 -40.18 -6.57 -0.72
N ARG A 172 -39.10 -6.47 0.03
CA ARG A 172 -38.04 -5.48 -0.18
C ARG A 172 -37.33 -5.71 -1.50
N ASP A 173 -36.93 -6.96 -1.75
CA ASP A 173 -36.20 -7.32 -2.98
C ASP A 173 -37.08 -7.14 -4.23
N SER A 174 -38.40 -7.33 -4.11
CA SER A 174 -39.37 -7.06 -5.19
C SER A 174 -39.84 -5.60 -5.28
N GLY A 175 -39.33 -4.70 -4.43
CA GLY A 175 -39.72 -3.28 -4.40
C GLY A 175 -41.16 -3.01 -3.96
N SER A 176 -41.86 -3.99 -3.39
CA SER A 176 -43.28 -3.94 -3.02
C SER A 176 -43.48 -3.81 -1.50
N LEU A 177 -42.68 -2.96 -0.85
CA LEU A 177 -42.76 -2.73 0.59
C LEU A 177 -44.04 -1.98 0.96
N THR A 178 -44.80 -2.52 1.91
CA THR A 178 -45.95 -1.82 2.48
C THR A 178 -45.50 -0.79 3.51
N THR A 179 -46.38 0.17 3.86
CA THR A 179 -46.12 1.14 4.93
C THR A 179 -45.87 0.46 6.27
N GLU A 180 -46.54 -0.66 6.53
CA GLU A 180 -46.36 -1.43 7.77
C GLU A 180 -45.02 -2.17 7.79
N ASP A 181 -44.57 -2.68 6.64
CA ASP A 181 -43.23 -3.27 6.51
C ASP A 181 -42.14 -2.24 6.83
N ARG A 182 -42.29 -0.99 6.36
CA ARG A 182 -41.35 0.11 6.66
C ARG A 182 -41.29 0.40 8.16
N ARG A 183 -42.44 0.50 8.84
CA ARG A 183 -42.48 0.70 10.30
C ARG A 183 -41.82 -0.44 11.07
N CYS A 184 -42.00 -1.68 10.60
CA CYS A 184 -41.33 -2.84 11.18
C CYS A 184 -39.80 -2.74 11.00
N ILE A 185 -39.33 -2.35 9.82
CA ILE A 185 -37.91 -2.10 9.55
C ILE A 185 -37.36 -0.98 10.45
N ASP A 186 -38.08 0.14 10.57
CA ASP A 186 -37.71 1.26 11.43
C ASP A 186 -37.58 0.83 12.90
N TYR A 187 -38.50 -0.02 13.38
CA TYR A 187 -38.43 -0.59 14.72
C TYR A 187 -37.17 -1.45 14.89
N LEU A 188 -36.84 -2.29 13.91
CA LEU A 188 -35.63 -3.11 13.93
C LEU A 188 -34.37 -2.23 13.94
N HIS A 189 -34.32 -1.17 13.12
CA HIS A 189 -33.22 -0.21 13.10
C HIS A 189 -33.06 0.50 14.44
N PHE A 190 -34.16 0.99 15.01
CA PHE A 190 -34.16 1.63 16.32
C PHE A 190 -33.63 0.70 17.42
N ARG A 191 -34.11 -0.55 17.49
CA ARG A 191 -33.62 -1.53 18.47
C ARG A 191 -32.14 -1.83 18.27
N ASN A 192 -31.70 -2.02 17.03
CA ASN A 192 -30.30 -2.25 16.72
C ASN A 192 -29.42 -1.08 17.16
N PHE A 193 -29.80 0.17 16.87
CA PHE A 193 -29.06 1.33 17.35
C PHE A 193 -28.98 1.38 18.87
N LYS A 194 -30.08 1.10 19.58
CA LYS A 194 -30.10 1.10 21.04
C LYS A 194 -29.19 0.02 21.63
N ILE A 195 -29.24 -1.20 21.11
CA ILE A 195 -28.37 -2.30 21.54
C ILE A 195 -26.91 -1.96 21.29
N VAL A 196 -26.57 -1.55 20.07
CA VAL A 196 -25.18 -1.25 19.70
C VAL A 196 -24.64 -0.07 20.51
N ALA A 197 -25.42 1.00 20.72
CA ALA A 197 -25.01 2.14 21.52
C ALA A 197 -24.81 1.80 23.01
N THR A 198 -25.57 0.84 23.54
CA THR A 198 -25.47 0.42 24.94
C THR A 198 -24.29 -0.53 25.15
N GLU A 199 -24.13 -1.52 24.27
CA GLU A 199 -23.13 -2.59 24.43
C GLU A 199 -21.72 -2.20 23.94
N ILE A 200 -21.65 -1.30 22.96
CA ILE A 200 -20.40 -0.78 22.41
C ILE A 200 -20.13 0.60 22.98
N HIS A 201 -19.37 0.63 24.05
CA HIS A 201 -18.74 1.86 24.51
C HIS A 201 -17.57 2.21 23.57
N PRO A 202 -17.60 3.39 22.92
CA PRO A 202 -16.48 3.84 22.11
C PRO A 202 -15.25 4.00 22.99
N GLN A 203 -14.22 3.21 22.74
CA GLN A 203 -12.92 3.41 23.35
C GLN A 203 -12.28 4.63 22.65
N THR A 204 -12.62 5.84 23.12
CA THR A 204 -12.30 7.13 22.45
C THR A 204 -10.83 7.19 22.03
N ARG A 205 -9.90 6.87 22.93
CA ARG A 205 -8.46 6.86 22.62
C ARG A 205 -8.09 5.91 21.47
N LEU A 206 -8.69 4.72 21.42
CA LEU A 206 -8.45 3.75 20.34
C LEU A 206 -8.99 4.27 19.01
N ILE A 207 -10.22 4.79 19.00
CA ILE A 207 -10.86 5.31 17.80
C ILE A 207 -10.13 6.55 17.28
N ASP A 208 -9.76 7.48 18.16
CA ASP A 208 -9.05 8.71 17.78
C ASP A 208 -7.66 8.39 17.21
N THR A 209 -6.94 7.44 17.83
CA THR A 209 -5.65 6.97 17.29
C THR A 209 -5.83 6.34 15.91
N PHE A 210 -6.91 5.59 15.72
CA PHE A 210 -7.22 4.99 14.43
C PHE A 210 -7.59 6.04 13.38
N GLU A 211 -8.37 7.07 13.73
CA GLU A 211 -8.67 8.20 12.85
C GLU A 211 -7.39 8.92 12.40
N VAL A 212 -6.46 9.19 13.31
CA VAL A 212 -5.17 9.82 12.98
C VAL A 212 -4.34 8.94 12.05
N LEU A 213 -4.32 7.62 12.27
CA LEU A 213 -3.64 6.67 11.38
C LEU A 213 -4.25 6.70 9.96
N LEU A 214 -5.58 6.65 9.84
CA LEU A 214 -6.28 6.70 8.55
C LEU A 214 -6.07 8.04 7.85
N GLU A 215 -6.06 9.15 8.58
CA GLU A 215 -5.80 10.46 8.02
C GLU A 215 -4.37 10.58 7.50
N GLN A 216 -3.38 10.11 8.26
CA GLN A 216 -1.98 10.09 7.81
C GLN A 216 -1.81 9.25 6.55
N MET A 217 -2.56 8.15 6.42
CA MET A 217 -2.56 7.33 5.21
C MET A 217 -3.12 8.07 3.98
N LEU A 218 -4.13 8.92 4.16
CA LEU A 218 -4.76 9.64 3.05
C LEU A 218 -4.08 10.96 2.68
N ARG A 219 -3.64 11.72 3.68
CA ARG A 219 -3.16 13.11 3.51
C ARG A 219 -1.67 13.28 3.74
N GLY A 220 -1.03 12.34 4.44
CA GLY A 220 0.38 12.46 4.78
C GLY A 220 1.34 11.92 3.71
N ALA A 221 0.83 11.22 2.69
CA ALA A 221 1.66 10.56 1.69
C ALA A 221 2.15 11.54 0.61
N PRO A 222 3.45 11.52 0.26
CA PRO A 222 3.98 12.29 -0.87
C PRO A 222 3.41 11.83 -2.22
N ASP A 223 3.28 12.75 -3.18
CA ASP A 223 2.66 12.50 -4.50
C ASP A 223 3.37 11.41 -5.32
N HIS A 224 4.67 11.21 -5.11
CA HIS A 224 5.45 10.19 -5.83
C HIS A 224 5.32 8.77 -5.23
N LEU A 225 4.54 8.60 -4.16
CA LEU A 225 4.45 7.34 -3.41
C LEU A 225 3.22 6.51 -3.79
N LEU A 226 3.40 5.19 -3.93
CA LEU A 226 2.30 4.24 -4.14
C LEU A 226 1.57 3.94 -2.82
N ILE A 227 0.57 4.76 -2.49
CA ILE A 227 -0.17 4.71 -1.22
C ILE A 227 -0.88 3.36 -1.01
N ASP A 228 -1.34 2.71 -2.09
CA ASP A 228 -2.14 1.48 -1.98
C ASP A 228 -1.37 0.31 -1.33
N ALA A 229 -0.06 0.23 -1.54
CA ALA A 229 0.77 -0.78 -0.88
C ALA A 229 0.81 -0.57 0.65
N TYR A 230 0.85 0.69 1.09
CA TYR A 230 0.81 1.03 2.52
C TYR A 230 -0.58 0.82 3.12
N LYS A 231 -1.64 1.12 2.37
CA LYS A 231 -3.02 0.79 2.78
C LYS A 231 -3.17 -0.70 3.04
N GLU A 232 -2.72 -1.53 2.10
CA GLU A 232 -2.77 -2.99 2.26
C GLU A 232 -1.94 -3.46 3.46
N LEU A 233 -0.77 -2.87 3.70
CA LEU A 233 0.05 -3.19 4.86
C LEU A 233 -0.67 -2.86 6.17
N VAL A 234 -1.19 -1.64 6.33
CA VAL A 234 -1.90 -1.24 7.54
C VAL A 234 -3.14 -2.11 7.75
N PHE A 235 -3.95 -2.30 6.71
CA PHE A 235 -5.15 -3.12 6.79
C PHE A 235 -4.88 -4.61 7.01
N ALA A 236 -3.70 -5.12 6.64
CA ALA A 236 -3.30 -6.49 6.99
C ALA A 236 -3.00 -6.65 8.49
N GLN A 237 -2.65 -5.58 9.20
CA GLN A 237 -2.38 -5.61 10.65
C GLN A 237 -3.65 -5.49 11.49
N ILE A 238 -4.75 -5.02 10.90
CA ILE A 238 -6.03 -4.83 11.59
C ILE A 238 -6.85 -6.10 11.48
N THR A 239 -7.30 -6.61 12.63
CA THR A 239 -8.07 -7.86 12.66
C THR A 239 -9.53 -7.65 12.27
N PHE A 240 -10.22 -8.73 11.86
CA PHE A 240 -11.65 -8.65 11.55
C PHE A 240 -12.50 -8.19 12.75
N LEU A 241 -12.04 -8.45 13.98
CA LEU A 241 -12.68 -8.00 15.22
C LEU A 241 -12.61 -6.48 15.33
N GLU A 242 -11.43 -5.90 15.11
CA GLU A 242 -11.22 -4.46 15.09
C GLU A 242 -12.06 -3.80 13.99
N CYS A 243 -12.08 -4.38 12.77
CA CYS A 243 -12.89 -3.87 11.68
C CYS A 243 -14.37 -3.81 12.02
N ARG A 244 -14.91 -4.91 12.58
CA ARG A 244 -16.32 -4.98 12.96
C ARG A 244 -16.65 -4.04 14.11
N TYR A 245 -15.76 -3.92 15.10
CA TYR A 245 -15.93 -2.99 16.21
C TYR A 245 -15.97 -1.53 15.73
N VAL A 246 -14.98 -1.10 14.93
CA VAL A 246 -14.93 0.25 14.36
C VAL A 246 -16.14 0.53 13.49
N PHE A 247 -16.58 -0.44 12.68
CA PHE A 247 -17.79 -0.31 11.88
C PHE A 247 -19.03 -0.05 12.73
N LEU A 248 -19.23 -0.82 13.81
CA LEU A 248 -20.39 -0.63 14.67
C LEU A 248 -20.34 0.70 15.45
N VAL A 249 -19.14 1.16 15.84
CA VAL A 249 -18.96 2.52 16.39
C VAL A 249 -19.35 3.59 15.37
N ALA A 250 -18.89 3.45 14.13
CA ALA A 250 -19.20 4.38 13.04
C ALA A 250 -20.69 4.39 12.68
N LEU A 251 -21.36 3.23 12.79
CA LEU A 251 -22.78 3.05 12.57
C LEU A 251 -23.61 3.72 13.67
N SER A 252 -23.31 3.46 14.95
CA SER A 252 -24.17 3.85 16.07
C SER A 252 -23.96 5.27 16.59
N HIS A 253 -22.82 5.91 16.32
CA HIS A 253 -22.48 7.23 16.87
C HIS A 253 -22.51 8.31 15.78
N PRO A 254 -23.57 9.15 15.71
CA PRO A 254 -23.71 10.20 14.71
C PRO A 254 -22.57 11.23 14.74
N SER A 255 -22.00 11.52 15.92
CA SER A 255 -20.91 12.49 16.09
C SER A 255 -19.62 12.12 15.37
N ARG A 256 -19.44 10.85 14.98
CA ARG A 256 -18.22 10.33 14.33
C ARG A 256 -18.25 10.49 12.81
N THR A 257 -18.60 11.68 12.31
CA THR A 257 -18.62 11.99 10.86
C THR A 257 -17.25 11.85 10.21
N ARG A 258 -16.20 12.33 10.89
CA ARG A 258 -14.80 12.23 10.43
C ARG A 258 -14.37 10.78 10.22
N LEU A 259 -14.66 9.90 11.19
CA LEU A 259 -14.38 8.48 11.06
C LEU A 259 -15.04 7.91 9.80
N ARG A 260 -16.34 8.17 9.58
CA ARG A 260 -17.06 7.65 8.40
C ARG A 260 -16.45 8.12 7.08
N ASP A 261 -16.06 9.39 6.96
CA ASP A 261 -15.37 9.91 5.76
C ASP A 261 -14.04 9.18 5.53
N LEU A 262 -13.22 9.04 6.59
CA LEU A 262 -11.93 8.36 6.51
C LEU A 262 -12.08 6.88 6.13
N LEU A 263 -13.04 6.15 6.71
CA LEU A 263 -13.28 4.74 6.38
C LEU A 263 -13.69 4.56 4.91
N ALA A 264 -14.52 5.47 4.39
CA ALA A 264 -14.94 5.43 2.99
C ALA A 264 -13.78 5.71 2.04
N ARG A 265 -13.02 6.78 2.29
CA ARG A 265 -11.92 7.23 1.43
C ARG A 265 -10.72 6.30 1.45
N THR A 266 -10.47 5.61 2.57
CA THR A 266 -9.38 4.63 2.68
C THR A 266 -9.72 3.28 2.04
N GLY A 267 -10.97 3.02 1.67
CA GLY A 267 -11.39 1.71 1.16
C GLY A 267 -11.51 0.65 2.25
N PHE A 268 -11.69 1.05 3.52
CA PHE A 268 -11.76 0.13 4.66
C PHE A 268 -12.91 -0.88 4.53
N PHE A 269 -14.01 -0.48 3.92
CA PHE A 269 -15.19 -1.31 3.72
C PHE A 269 -14.96 -2.52 2.83
N ASP A 270 -14.00 -2.47 1.90
CA ASP A 270 -13.63 -3.60 1.05
C ASP A 270 -13.12 -4.79 1.89
N ARG A 271 -12.47 -4.51 3.03
CA ARG A 271 -12.03 -5.55 3.99
C ARG A 271 -13.19 -6.06 4.85
N LEU A 272 -14.11 -5.18 5.25
CA LEU A 272 -15.32 -5.56 6.00
C LEU A 272 -16.24 -6.48 5.21
N SER A 273 -16.25 -6.40 3.88
CA SER A 273 -17.03 -7.30 3.02
C SER A 273 -16.73 -8.80 3.25
N ARG A 274 -15.53 -9.12 3.76
CA ARG A 274 -15.09 -10.48 4.12
C ARG A 274 -15.49 -10.89 5.54
N SER A 275 -15.98 -9.96 6.35
CA SER A 275 -16.36 -10.20 7.74
C SER A 275 -17.84 -10.57 7.88
N GLN A 276 -18.17 -11.29 8.96
CA GLN A 276 -19.53 -11.66 9.33
C GLN A 276 -20.27 -10.42 9.86
N LEU A 277 -20.73 -9.56 8.96
CA LEU A 277 -21.66 -8.49 9.28
C LEU A 277 -23.10 -8.98 9.11
N HIS A 278 -23.97 -8.58 10.03
CA HIS A 278 -25.41 -8.74 9.85
C HIS A 278 -25.83 -7.92 8.63
N GLN A 279 -26.67 -8.52 7.77
CA GLN A 279 -27.19 -7.83 6.59
C GLN A 279 -27.91 -6.54 6.99
N LEU A 280 -28.68 -6.60 8.08
CA LEU A 280 -29.40 -5.45 8.63
C LEU A 280 -28.47 -4.27 8.97
N HIS A 281 -27.29 -4.52 9.56
CA HIS A 281 -26.35 -3.43 9.88
C HIS A 281 -25.78 -2.76 8.62
N ARG A 282 -25.65 -3.49 7.52
CA ARG A 282 -25.23 -2.93 6.23
C ARG A 282 -26.32 -2.06 5.64
N ASP A 283 -27.54 -2.58 5.64
CA ASP A 283 -28.71 -1.87 5.15
C ASP A 283 -28.92 -0.57 5.94
N MET A 284 -28.80 -0.63 7.28
CA MET A 284 -28.79 0.55 8.14
C MET A 284 -27.67 1.53 7.78
N TYR A 285 -26.46 1.04 7.54
CA TYR A 285 -25.34 1.93 7.20
C TYR A 285 -25.58 2.67 5.88
N GLU A 286 -26.12 1.97 4.88
CA GLU A 286 -26.49 2.56 3.59
C GLU A 286 -27.65 3.56 3.73
N GLU A 287 -28.69 3.23 4.49
CA GLU A 287 -29.87 4.08 4.67
C GLU A 287 -29.57 5.37 5.44
N TYR A 288 -28.84 5.29 6.56
CA TYR A 288 -28.59 6.44 7.42
C TYR A 288 -27.33 7.24 7.03
N TRP A 289 -26.36 6.61 6.37
CA TRP A 289 -25.08 7.25 6.04
C TRP A 289 -24.77 7.32 4.53
N GLY A 290 -25.65 6.80 3.66
CA GLY A 290 -25.57 6.98 2.21
C GLY A 290 -24.42 6.23 1.53
N GLN A 291 -23.84 5.23 2.19
CA GLN A 291 -22.70 4.46 1.69
C GLN A 291 -23.04 2.98 1.56
N ALA A 292 -23.22 2.52 0.32
CA ALA A 292 -23.51 1.12 0.02
C ALA A 292 -22.28 0.23 0.29
N LEU A 293 -22.48 -0.85 1.05
CA LEU A 293 -21.43 -1.80 1.41
C LEU A 293 -21.54 -3.06 0.55
N VAL A 294 -20.67 -3.20 -0.46
CA VAL A 294 -20.69 -4.36 -1.36
C VAL A 294 -20.21 -5.62 -0.63
N GLN A 295 -21.06 -6.64 -0.53
CA GLN A 295 -20.66 -7.95 -0.04
C GLN A 295 -19.91 -8.73 -1.12
N ARG A 296 -18.57 -8.80 -1.01
CA ARG A 296 -17.75 -9.74 -1.77
C ARG A 296 -17.66 -11.05 -0.99
N ALA A 297 -18.61 -11.95 -1.19
CA ALA A 297 -18.46 -13.32 -0.75
C ALA A 297 -17.27 -13.92 -1.52
N ALA A 298 -16.17 -14.24 -0.82
CA ALA A 298 -15.14 -15.08 -1.41
C ALA A 298 -15.81 -16.44 -1.67
N PRO A 299 -15.93 -16.91 -2.93
CA PRO A 299 -16.49 -18.22 -3.17
C PRO A 299 -15.61 -19.22 -2.43
N ALA A 300 -16.23 -20.07 -1.61
CA ALA A 300 -15.55 -21.21 -1.03
C ALA A 300 -15.19 -22.18 -2.16
N SER A 301 -14.11 -21.88 -2.88
CA SER A 301 -13.64 -22.70 -3.98
C SER A 301 -12.84 -23.87 -3.40
N ILE A 302 -13.41 -25.06 -3.51
CA ILE A 302 -12.65 -26.28 -3.28
C ILE A 302 -11.64 -26.39 -4.43
N PRO A 303 -10.35 -26.66 -4.19
CA PRO A 303 -9.34 -26.81 -5.25
C PRO A 303 -9.59 -28.05 -6.15
N MET A 304 -10.69 -28.77 -5.94
CA MET A 304 -11.11 -29.91 -6.75
C MET A 304 -12.16 -29.48 -7.77
N SER A 305 -11.98 -29.91 -9.02
CA SER A 305 -13.01 -29.72 -10.05
C SER A 305 -14.31 -30.43 -9.67
N SER A 306 -15.44 -29.85 -10.06
CA SER A 306 -16.78 -30.40 -9.81
C SER A 306 -16.92 -31.85 -10.29
N GLY A 307 -16.28 -32.20 -11.42
CA GLY A 307 -16.24 -33.57 -11.94
C GLY A 307 -15.48 -34.53 -11.02
N ARG A 308 -14.35 -34.10 -10.44
CA ARG A 308 -13.59 -34.92 -9.46
C ARG A 308 -14.38 -35.13 -8.18
N ILE A 309 -15.06 -34.10 -7.67
CA ILE A 309 -15.92 -34.18 -6.48
C ILE A 309 -17.06 -35.18 -6.70
N LYS A 310 -17.76 -35.11 -7.85
CA LYS A 310 -18.84 -36.05 -8.18
C LYS A 310 -18.36 -37.50 -8.23
N ARG A 311 -17.17 -37.77 -8.79
CA ARG A 311 -16.57 -39.11 -8.81
C ARG A 311 -16.22 -39.60 -7.40
N ALA A 312 -15.62 -38.74 -6.58
CA ALA A 312 -15.28 -39.07 -5.19
C ALA A 312 -16.52 -39.41 -4.35
N LEU A 313 -17.60 -38.63 -4.47
CA LEU A 313 -18.87 -38.90 -3.78
C LEU A 313 -19.48 -40.25 -4.21
N ARG A 314 -19.44 -40.57 -5.50
CA ARG A 314 -19.91 -41.87 -6.02
C ARG A 314 -19.07 -43.04 -5.49
N ALA A 315 -17.75 -42.91 -5.48
CA ALA A 315 -16.86 -43.94 -4.96
C ALA A 315 -17.05 -44.16 -3.46
N HIS A 316 -17.23 -43.09 -2.67
CA HIS A 316 -17.49 -43.19 -1.24
C HIS A 316 -18.86 -43.84 -0.94
N LYS A 317 -19.89 -43.51 -1.72
CA LYS A 317 -21.21 -44.17 -1.65
C LYS A 317 -21.11 -45.66 -1.99
N ALA A 318 -20.33 -46.01 -3.02
CA ALA A 318 -20.11 -47.41 -3.42
C ALA A 318 -19.36 -48.23 -2.35
N ALA A 319 -18.50 -47.58 -1.56
CA ALA A 319 -17.80 -48.18 -0.42
C ALA A 319 -18.66 -48.27 0.87
N GLY A 320 -19.96 -47.97 0.81
CA GLY A 320 -20.87 -48.04 1.95
C GLY A 320 -20.93 -46.80 2.84
N GLY A 321 -20.22 -45.72 2.48
CA GLY A 321 -20.26 -44.45 3.21
C GLY A 321 -21.51 -43.61 2.89
N VAL A 322 -21.94 -42.76 3.84
CA VAL A 322 -23.01 -41.77 3.62
C VAL A 322 -22.38 -40.49 3.04
N PRO A 323 -22.59 -40.18 1.75
CA PRO A 323 -21.97 -39.01 1.14
C PRO A 323 -22.62 -37.72 1.68
N THR A 324 -21.90 -37.00 2.54
CA THR A 324 -22.27 -35.64 2.94
C THR A 324 -21.53 -34.64 2.08
N THR A 325 -22.26 -33.84 1.30
CA THR A 325 -21.69 -32.74 0.50
C THR A 325 -21.27 -31.55 1.34
N THR A 326 -21.75 -31.50 2.59
CA THR A 326 -21.60 -30.36 3.49
C THR A 326 -20.84 -30.84 4.72
N TYR A 327 -19.76 -30.14 5.05
CA TYR A 327 -19.05 -30.35 6.31
C TYR A 327 -19.70 -29.50 7.40
N THR A 328 -20.14 -30.14 8.48
CA THR A 328 -20.55 -29.44 9.71
C THR A 328 -19.30 -29.23 10.57
N PRO A 329 -18.94 -27.98 10.91
CA PRO A 329 -17.80 -27.71 11.78
C PRO A 329 -17.93 -28.43 13.13
N LEU A 330 -16.81 -28.98 13.63
CA LEU A 330 -16.75 -29.72 14.90
C LEU A 330 -17.36 -28.95 16.08
N GLY A 331 -17.17 -27.63 16.16
CA GLY A 331 -17.75 -26.80 17.22
C GLY A 331 -19.28 -26.77 17.23
N VAL A 332 -19.93 -26.81 16.05
CA VAL A 332 -21.40 -26.86 15.93
C VAL A 332 -21.92 -28.26 16.24
N ARG A 333 -21.16 -29.30 15.88
CA ARG A 333 -21.51 -30.69 16.21
C ARG A 333 -21.48 -30.92 17.72
N ASN A 334 -20.50 -30.35 18.41
CA ASN A 334 -20.35 -30.48 19.86
C ASN A 334 -21.45 -29.71 20.62
N SER A 335 -21.84 -28.52 20.15
CA SER A 335 -22.95 -27.77 20.77
C SER A 335 -24.31 -28.47 20.58
N GLN A 336 -24.56 -29.03 19.39
CA GLN A 336 -25.77 -29.82 19.13
C GLN A 336 -25.81 -31.13 19.93
N GLY A 337 -24.65 -31.76 20.17
CA GLY A 337 -24.53 -32.91 21.07
C GLY A 337 -24.89 -32.56 22.51
N SER A 338 -24.32 -31.46 23.04
CA SER A 338 -24.60 -31.01 24.40
C SER A 338 -26.06 -30.61 24.63
N MET A 339 -26.72 -29.99 23.64
CA MET A 339 -28.15 -29.68 23.71
C MET A 339 -29.04 -30.94 23.68
N ARG A 340 -28.65 -31.99 22.95
CA ARG A 340 -29.39 -33.26 22.93
C ARG A 340 -29.27 -33.99 24.27
N GLU A 341 -28.07 -34.05 24.84
CA GLU A 341 -27.86 -34.63 26.18
C GLU A 341 -28.59 -33.85 27.29
N ALA A 342 -28.67 -32.52 27.20
CA ALA A 342 -29.44 -31.71 28.14
C ALA A 342 -30.97 -31.96 28.03
N LYS A 343 -31.47 -32.25 26.82
CA LYS A 343 -32.88 -32.51 26.55
C LYS A 343 -33.32 -33.92 26.94
N ASP A 344 -32.41 -34.90 26.89
CA ASP A 344 -32.64 -36.27 27.39
C ASP A 344 -32.52 -36.38 28.92
N ARG A 345 -31.87 -35.42 29.60
CA ARG A 345 -31.85 -35.35 31.09
C ARG A 345 -33.05 -34.63 31.71
N THR A 346 -33.90 -34.00 30.89
CA THR A 346 -35.10 -33.26 31.32
C THR A 346 -36.41 -33.95 30.93
N ARG A 347 -36.32 -35.18 30.39
CA ARG A 347 -37.40 -36.16 30.30
C ARG A 347 -37.13 -37.27 31.30
#